data_AF-W0AGS2-F1
#
_entry.id   AF-W0AGS2-F1
#
_cell.length_a   1.000
_cell.length_b   1.000
_cell.length_c   1.000
_cell.angle_alpha   90.00
_cell.angle_beta   90.00
_cell.angle_gamma   90.00
#
_symmetry.space_group_name_H-M   'P 1'
#
loop_
_entity.id
_entity.type
_entity.pdbx_description
1 polymer ?
#
loop_
_entity_poly.entity_id
_entity_poly.type
_entity_poly.pdbx_seq_one_letter_code
_entity_poly.pdbx_strand_id
1 'polypeptide(L)' 'MKVPAFTALDQFTHENLLLSAVLLPVAILSTLAGVALVRRIDPRRFYRLIYLLMGLVGVRLVWMALT' A
#
# COMPACT_ATOMS: atom_id res chain seq x y z
N MET A 1 -1.13 -8.29 21.61
CA MET A 1 -0.83 -6.86 21.38
C MET A 1 0.46 -6.75 20.57
N LYS A 2 0.44 -6.20 19.34
CA LYS A 2 1.65 -6.08 18.48
C LYS A 2 2.58 -4.92 18.90
N VAL A 3 2.13 -4.10 19.83
CA VAL A 3 2.81 -2.90 20.35
C VAL A 3 4.23 -3.16 20.88
N PRO A 4 4.53 -4.25 21.63
CA PRO A 4 5.88 -4.49 22.15
C PRO A 4 6.91 -4.75 21.04
N ALA A 5 6.47 -5.32 19.91
CA ALA A 5 7.35 -5.63 18.78
C ALA A 5 7.79 -4.35 18.05
N PHE A 6 6.91 -3.36 17.95
CA PHE A 6 7.21 -2.08 17.31
C PHE A 6 8.07 -1.16 18.19
N THR A 7 7.90 -1.23 19.51
CA THR A 7 8.79 -0.55 20.46
C THR A 7 10.18 -1.20 20.51
N ALA A 8 10.28 -2.51 20.33
CA ALA A 8 11.57 -3.22 20.23
C ALA A 8 12.33 -2.95 18.91
N LEU A 9 11.64 -2.44 17.88
CA LEU A 9 12.19 -2.04 16.58
C LEU A 9 12.55 -0.54 16.50
N ASP A 10 12.53 0.18 17.62
CA ASP A 10 12.78 1.63 17.70
C ASP A 10 11.92 2.49 16.74
N GLN A 11 10.75 1.99 16.32
CA GLN A 11 9.87 2.71 15.39
C GLN A 11 9.15 3.90 16.04
N PHE A 12 9.16 3.99 17.38
CA PHE A 12 8.60 5.10 18.16
C PHE A 12 9.66 6.13 18.58
N THR A 13 10.76 6.23 17.83
CA THR A 13 11.74 7.31 18.00
C THR A 13 11.24 8.62 17.38
N HIS A 14 11.69 9.75 17.92
CA HIS A 14 11.28 11.09 17.47
C HIS A 14 11.55 11.31 15.98
N GLU A 15 12.63 10.75 15.45
CA GLU A 15 12.99 10.81 14.03
C GLU A 15 11.97 10.10 13.13
N ASN A 16 11.55 8.88 13.49
CA ASN A 16 10.55 8.13 12.73
C ASN A 16 9.17 8.80 12.77
N LEU A 17 8.81 9.45 13.89
CA LEU A 17 7.58 10.22 14.02
C LEU A 17 7.61 11.48 13.15
N LEU A 18 8.74 12.17 13.08
CA LEU A 18 8.92 13.32 12.18
C LEU A 18 8.84 12.90 10.71
N LEU A 19 9.54 11.83 10.32
CA LEU A 19 9.47 11.30 8.96
C LEU A 19 8.03 10.91 8.57
N SER A 20 7.32 10.24 9.47
CA SER A 20 5.92 9.88 9.28
C SER A 20 5.01 11.10 9.17
N ALA A 21 5.26 12.15 9.96
CA ALA A 21 4.51 13.40 9.90
C ALA A 21 4.71 14.14 8.57
N VAL A 22 5.92 14.13 8.02
CA VAL A 22 6.22 14.70 6.69
C VAL A 22 5.59 13.88 5.57
N LEU A 23 5.53 12.56 5.71
CA LEU A 23 4.88 11.67 4.73
C LEU A 23 3.35 11.69 4.82
N LEU A 24 2.79 12.09 5.96
CA LEU A 24 1.35 12.16 6.21
C LEU A 24 0.59 12.96 5.13
N PRO A 25 0.96 14.20 4.76
CA PRO A 25 0.31 14.92 3.68
C PRO A 25 0.44 14.22 2.32
N VAL A 26 1.59 13.61 2.03
CA VAL A 26 1.80 12.85 0.79
C VAL A 26 0.86 11.64 0.73
N ALA A 27 0.67 10.94 1.86
CA ALA A 27 -0.25 9.82 1.97
C ALA A 27 -1.72 10.25 1.74
N ILE A 28 -2.13 11.39 2.30
CA ILE A 28 -3.47 11.96 2.09
C ILE A 28 -3.67 12.29 0.61
N LEU A 29 -2.74 13.05 0.02
CA LEU A 29 -2.83 13.45 -1.39
C LEU A 29 -2.83 12.24 -2.32
N SER A 30 -2.00 11.24 -2.04
CA SER A 30 -1.95 9.98 -2.79
C SER A 30 -3.28 9.23 -2.71
N THR A 31 -3.91 9.18 -1.53
CA THR A 31 -5.22 8.54 -1.34
C THR A 31 -6.31 9.24 -2.14
N LEU A 32 -6.37 10.58 -2.05
CA LEU A 32 -7.33 11.39 -2.80
C LEU A 32 -7.12 11.25 -4.32
N ALA A 33 -5.85 11.25 -4.77
CA ALA A 33 -5.50 11.03 -6.16
C ALA A 33 -5.93 9.64 -6.63
N GLY A 34 -5.72 8.60 -5.81
CA GLY A 34 -6.18 7.24 -6.08
C GLY A 34 -7.70 7.17 -6.26
N VAL A 35 -8.46 7.76 -5.34
CA VAL A 35 -9.94 7.80 -5.43
C VAL A 35 -10.39 8.56 -6.67
N ALA A 36 -9.79 9.71 -6.96
CA ALA A 36 -10.10 10.51 -8.15
C ALA A 36 -9.79 9.74 -9.45
N LEU A 37 -8.69 8.99 -9.47
CA LEU A 37 -8.29 8.17 -10.63
C LEU A 37 -9.28 7.03 -10.86
N VAL A 38 -9.66 6.29 -9.80
CA VAL A 38 -10.64 5.19 -9.89
C VAL A 38 -11.99 5.70 -10.38
N ARG A 39 -12.44 6.87 -9.91
CA ARG A 39 -13.72 7.48 -10.36
C ARG A 39 -13.73 7.88 -11.83
N ARG A 40 -12.57 8.09 -12.47
CA ARG A 40 -12.48 8.46 -13.90
C ARG A 40 -12.47 7.26 -14.85
N ILE A 41 -12.24 6.05 -14.34
CA ILE A 41 -12.13 4.84 -15.16
C ILE A 41 -13.49 4.15 -15.23
N ASP A 42 -13.87 3.67 -16.41
CA ASP A 42 -15.07 2.84 -16.57
C ASP A 42 -14.98 1.59 -15.67
N PRO A 43 -16.01 1.29 -14.85
CA PRO A 43 -15.98 0.17 -13.90
C PRO A 43 -15.58 -1.16 -14.56
N ARG A 44 -16.05 -1.44 -15.78
CA ARG A 44 -15.76 -2.71 -16.47
C ARG A 44 -14.29 -2.87 -16.86
N ARG A 45 -13.59 -1.76 -17.13
CA ARG A 45 -12.15 -1.77 -17.41
C ARG A 45 -11.35 -1.88 -16.11
N PHE A 46 -11.78 -1.18 -15.08
CA PHE A 46 -11.15 -1.23 -13.76
C PHE A 46 -11.18 -2.64 -13.16
N TYR A 47 -12.33 -3.30 -13.16
CA TYR A 47 -12.44 -4.67 -12.65
C TYR A 47 -11.58 -5.66 -13.43
N ARG A 48 -11.54 -5.55 -14.77
CA ARG A 48 -10.65 -6.38 -15.60
C ARG A 48 -9.18 -6.19 -15.22
N LEU A 49 -8.76 -4.94 -15.03
CA LEU A 49 -7.39 -4.62 -14.65
C LEU A 49 -7.04 -5.21 -13.28
N ILE A 50 -7.89 -5.01 -12.27
CA ILE A 50 -7.66 -5.56 -10.92
C ILE A 50 -7.57 -7.08 -10.95
N TYR A 51 -8.48 -7.77 -11.64
CA TYR A 51 -8.43 -9.24 -11.72
C TYR A 51 -7.16 -9.74 -12.39
N LEU A 52 -6.71 -9.07 -13.45
CA LEU A 52 -5.48 -9.42 -14.15
C LEU A 52 -4.26 -9.19 -13.24
N LEU A 53 -4.20 -8.05 -12.55
CA LEU A 53 -3.13 -7.75 -11.60
C LEU A 53 -3.12 -8.74 -10.42
N MET A 54 -4.29 -9.08 -9.87
CA MET A 54 -4.42 -10.04 -8.78
C MET A 54 -3.94 -11.44 -9.21
N GLY A 55 -4.29 -11.86 -10.42
CA GLY A 55 -3.78 -13.10 -11.02
C GLY A 55 -2.25 -13.08 -11.17
N LEU A 56 -1.69 -11.98 -11.70
CA LEU A 56 -0.24 -11.81 -11.85
C LEU A 56 0.49 -11.86 -10.50
N VAL A 57 -0.03 -11.18 -9.48
CA VAL A 57 0.54 -11.21 -8.12
C VAL A 57 0.49 -12.62 -7.56
N GLY A 58 -0.63 -13.33 -7.72
CA GLY A 58 -0.76 -14.73 -7.31
C GLY A 58 0.31 -15.62 -7.96
N VAL A 59 0.47 -15.52 -9.29
CA VAL A 59 1.52 -16.24 -10.03
C VAL A 59 2.91 -15.86 -9.52
N ARG A 60 3.17 -14.57 -9.28
CA ARG A 60 4.47 -14.10 -8.79
C ARG A 60 4.79 -14.63 -7.40
N LEU A 61 3.80 -14.70 -6.52
CA LEU A 61 3.96 -15.26 -5.17
C LEU A 61 4.23 -16.76 -5.22
N VAL A 62 3.54 -17.52 -6.07
CA VAL A 62 3.83 -18.94 -6.28
C VAL A 62 5.23 -19.13 -6.84
N TRP A 63 5.64 -18.29 -7.80
CA TRP A 63 7.00 -18.32 -8.33
C TRP A 63 8.03 -18.08 -7.22
N MET A 64 7.87 -17.02 -6.41
CA MET A 64 8.74 -16.72 -5.27
C MET A 64 8.74 -17.81 -4.18
N ALA A 65 7.68 -18.61 -4.09
CA ALA A 65 7.64 -19.74 -3.16
C ALA A 65 8.36 -20.98 -3.73
N LEU A 66 8.43 -21.11 -5.05
CA LEU A 66 9.02 -22.26 -5.75
C LEU A 66 10.52 -22.05 -6.08
N THR A 67 10.96 -20.80 -6.21
CA THR A 67 12.37 -20.39 -6.38
C THR A 67 12.90 -19.67 -5.15
#